data_AF-A0AAD5TTN8-F1
#
_entry.id   AF-A0AAD5TTN8-F1
#
_cell.length_a   1.000
_cell.length_b   1.000
_cell.length_c   1.000
_cell.angle_alpha   90.00
_cell.angle_beta   90.00
_cell.angle_gamma   90.00
#
_symmetry.space_group_name_H-M   'P 1'
#
loop_
_entity.id
_entity.type
_entity.pdbx_description
1 polymer ?
#
loop_
_entity_poly.entity_id
_entity_poly.type
_entity_poly.pdbx_seq_one_letter_code
_entity_poly.pdbx_strand_id
1 'polypeptide(L)'
;MGIGYGATISAPHMHAFCLEAMLDYLKPGNKVLDVGSGSGYLSSCFYQLVKPTGKVFGVEHINELVEFSRKNVLKDHPEFLKESNDEGGIKFLVGDGRKGLKSESPFDAIHVGAAASQFPQDLLDQLNSPGVMIIPVGNSGEDQYLVKYEKDKSAKVTKKNLMGVMYVPLTSKQEQLFER
;
A
#
# COMPACT_ATOMS: atom_id res chain seq x y z
N MET A 1 -15.36 1.47 7.82
CA MET A 1 -16.05 0.31 8.45
C MET A 1 -14.99 -0.59 9.06
N GLY A 2 -15.21 -1.17 10.24
CA GLY A 2 -14.23 -2.08 10.85
C GLY A 2 -14.14 -3.41 10.11
N ILE A 3 -12.91 -3.91 9.91
CA ILE A 3 -12.65 -5.22 9.26
C ILE A 3 -12.02 -6.23 10.23
N GLY A 4 -12.06 -5.94 11.53
CA GLY A 4 -11.42 -6.72 12.59
C GLY A 4 -10.01 -6.22 12.94
N TYR A 5 -9.45 -6.74 14.02
CA TYR A 5 -8.05 -6.55 14.42
C TYR A 5 -7.58 -5.10 14.53
N GLY A 6 -8.45 -4.17 14.94
CA GLY A 6 -8.10 -2.74 15.02
C GLY A 6 -8.03 -2.02 13.66
N ALA A 7 -8.27 -2.72 12.55
CA ALA A 7 -8.22 -2.16 11.21
C ALA A 7 -9.62 -1.73 10.70
N THR A 8 -9.60 -0.75 9.81
CA THR A 8 -10.79 -0.30 9.07
C THR A 8 -10.50 -0.30 7.58
N ILE A 9 -11.52 -0.58 6.77
CA ILE A 9 -11.46 -0.26 5.35
C ILE A 9 -11.69 1.24 5.17
N SER A 10 -10.80 1.88 4.40
CA SER A 10 -10.87 3.30 4.06
C SER A 10 -12.17 3.64 3.32
N ALA A 11 -12.61 4.89 3.45
CA ALA A 11 -13.77 5.37 2.72
C ALA A 11 -13.52 5.33 1.20
N PRO A 12 -14.54 5.10 0.36
CA PRO A 12 -14.37 5.02 -1.10
C PRO A 12 -13.65 6.21 -1.73
N HIS A 13 -13.91 7.43 -1.24
CA HIS A 13 -13.26 8.65 -1.74
C HIS A 13 -11.74 8.63 -1.51
N MET A 14 -11.26 8.01 -0.42
CA MET A 14 -9.83 7.89 -0.16
C MET A 14 -9.15 6.93 -1.13
N HIS A 15 -9.78 5.81 -1.46
CA HIS A 15 -9.28 4.91 -2.50
C HIS A 15 -9.19 5.64 -3.85
N ALA A 16 -10.26 6.34 -4.25
CA ALA A 16 -10.27 7.10 -5.50
C ALA A 16 -9.15 8.15 -5.53
N PHE A 17 -8.99 8.92 -4.45
CA PHE A 17 -7.95 9.94 -4.37
C PHE A 17 -6.53 9.37 -4.47
N CYS A 18 -6.24 8.28 -3.76
CA CYS A 18 -4.93 7.62 -3.84
C CYS A 18 -4.65 7.06 -5.23
N LEU A 19 -5.65 6.47 -5.90
CA LEU A 19 -5.52 5.98 -7.28
C LEU A 19 -5.20 7.12 -8.25
N GLU A 20 -5.96 8.22 -8.18
CA GLU A 20 -5.74 9.40 -9.02
C GLU A 20 -4.35 10.02 -8.79
N ALA A 21 -3.92 10.12 -7.54
CA ALA A 21 -2.61 10.68 -7.19
C ALA A 21 -1.42 9.86 -7.73
N MET A 22 -1.66 8.60 -8.09
CA MET A 22 -0.64 7.64 -8.56
C MET A 22 -0.82 7.23 -10.02
N LEU A 23 -1.86 7.73 -10.71
CA LEU A 23 -2.31 7.21 -12.00
C LEU A 23 -1.22 7.14 -13.07
N ASP A 24 -0.32 8.13 -13.11
CA ASP A 24 0.80 8.19 -14.06
C ASP A 24 1.83 7.05 -13.91
N TYR A 25 1.81 6.34 -12.78
CA TYR A 25 2.72 5.25 -12.41
C TYR A 25 2.01 3.89 -12.31
N LEU A 26 0.69 3.85 -12.54
CA LEU A 26 -0.12 2.64 -12.52
C LEU A 26 -0.42 2.19 -13.95
N LYS A 27 0.61 1.72 -14.66
CA LYS A 27 0.50 1.26 -16.06
C LYS A 27 0.63 -0.26 -16.17
N PRO A 28 0.12 -0.87 -17.25
CA PRO A 28 0.33 -2.28 -17.53
C PRO A 28 1.79 -2.70 -17.38
N GLY A 29 2.05 -3.75 -16.58
CA GLY A 29 3.40 -4.25 -16.30
C GLY A 29 4.10 -3.62 -15.09
N ASN A 30 3.57 -2.53 -14.53
CA ASN A 30 4.18 -1.91 -13.35
C ASN A 30 4.05 -2.75 -12.09
N LYS A 31 5.00 -2.54 -11.17
CA LYS A 31 5.06 -3.17 -9.86
C LYS A 31 4.61 -2.22 -8.77
N VAL A 32 3.63 -2.64 -7.98
CA VAL A 32 3.00 -1.84 -6.93
C VAL A 32 3.16 -2.52 -5.57
N LEU A 33 3.50 -1.75 -4.55
CA LEU A 33 3.48 -2.18 -3.14
C LEU A 33 2.33 -1.47 -2.43
N ASP A 34 1.46 -2.24 -1.77
CA ASP A 34 0.37 -1.76 -0.93
C ASP A 34 0.63 -2.15 0.53
N VAL A 35 1.15 -1.21 1.32
CA VAL A 35 1.47 -1.39 2.72
C VAL A 35 0.23 -1.15 3.58
N GLY A 36 -0.09 -2.10 4.47
CA GLY A 36 -1.35 -2.09 5.21
C GLY A 36 -2.51 -2.51 4.32
N SER A 37 -2.31 -3.58 3.54
CA SER A 37 -3.27 -4.01 2.50
C SER A 37 -4.67 -4.36 3.02
N GLY A 38 -4.81 -4.67 4.32
CA GLY A 38 -6.09 -4.77 5.02
C GLY A 38 -7.11 -5.66 4.33
N SER A 39 -8.14 -5.06 3.72
CA SER A 39 -9.20 -5.81 3.03
C SER A 39 -8.80 -6.41 1.67
N GLY A 40 -7.67 -5.98 1.10
CA GLY A 40 -7.26 -6.31 -0.27
C GLY A 40 -7.94 -5.49 -1.37
N TYR A 41 -8.85 -4.57 -1.00
CA TYR A 41 -9.61 -3.77 -1.97
C TYR A 41 -8.69 -2.90 -2.85
N LEU A 42 -7.84 -2.07 -2.25
CA LEU A 42 -7.00 -1.17 -3.02
C LEU A 42 -5.92 -1.91 -3.80
N SER A 43 -5.36 -2.99 -3.25
CA SER A 43 -4.52 -3.95 -3.99
C SER A 43 -5.20 -4.47 -5.27
N SER A 44 -6.50 -4.76 -5.21
CA SER A 44 -7.28 -5.20 -6.38
C SER A 44 -7.49 -4.07 -7.39
N CYS A 45 -7.76 -2.85 -6.93
CA CYS A 45 -7.83 -1.68 -7.80
C CYS A 45 -6.49 -1.40 -8.49
N PHE A 46 -5.36 -1.52 -7.78
CA PHE A 46 -4.04 -1.37 -8.38
C PHE A 46 -3.82 -2.41 -9.47
N TYR A 47 -4.14 -3.68 -9.20
CA TYR A 47 -3.94 -4.74 -10.19
C TYR A 47 -4.81 -4.53 -11.42
N GLN A 48 -6.05 -4.07 -11.26
CA GLN A 48 -6.93 -3.71 -12.37
C GLN A 48 -6.30 -2.68 -13.33
N LEU A 49 -5.44 -1.78 -12.83
CA LEU A 49 -4.74 -0.75 -13.61
C LEU A 49 -3.41 -1.24 -14.20
N VAL A 50 -2.72 -2.14 -13.51
CA VAL A 50 -1.39 -2.64 -13.95
C VAL A 50 -1.45 -3.98 -14.69
N LYS A 51 -2.60 -4.65 -14.76
CA LYS A 51 -2.78 -5.87 -15.56
C LYS A 51 -2.57 -5.59 -17.07
N PRO A 52 -2.31 -6.61 -17.91
CA PRO A 52 -2.25 -8.05 -17.59
C PRO A 52 -0.97 -8.49 -16.88
N THR A 53 0.14 -7.77 -17.03
CA THR A 53 1.48 -8.21 -16.62
C THR A 53 2.05 -7.50 -15.38
N GLY A 54 1.27 -6.61 -14.76
CA GLY A 54 1.69 -5.93 -13.54
C GLY A 54 1.65 -6.84 -12.32
N LYS A 55 2.39 -6.45 -11.28
CA LYS A 55 2.47 -7.20 -10.02
C LYS A 55 2.11 -6.28 -8.86
N VAL A 56 1.20 -6.73 -8.01
CA VAL A 56 0.80 -6.02 -6.80
C VAL A 56 1.15 -6.85 -5.59
N PHE A 57 1.86 -6.25 -4.65
CA PHE A 57 2.25 -6.88 -3.40
C PHE A 57 1.54 -6.18 -2.26
N GLY A 58 0.63 -6.88 -1.58
CA GLY A 58 0.00 -6.40 -0.36
C GLY A 58 0.78 -6.88 0.86
N VAL A 59 1.30 -5.98 1.69
CA VAL A 59 1.97 -6.34 2.96
C VAL A 59 1.09 -5.93 4.13
N GLU A 60 0.89 -6.86 5.06
CA GLU A 60 0.03 -6.68 6.22
C GLU A 60 0.61 -7.45 7.40
N HIS A 61 0.67 -6.84 8.59
CA HIS A 61 1.31 -7.48 9.76
C HIS A 61 0.36 -8.39 10.55
N ILE A 62 -0.95 -8.31 10.30
CA ILE A 62 -1.95 -9.21 10.89
C ILE A 62 -2.25 -10.37 9.92
N ASN A 63 -1.88 -11.58 10.30
CA ASN A 63 -2.05 -12.79 9.48
C ASN A 63 -3.52 -13.00 9.08
N GLU A 64 -4.44 -12.73 9.99
CA GLU A 64 -5.87 -12.88 9.78
C GLU A 64 -6.42 -11.87 8.78
N LEU A 65 -5.81 -10.68 8.66
CA LEU A 65 -6.15 -9.71 7.62
C LEU A 65 -5.56 -10.11 6.27
N VAL A 66 -4.38 -10.73 6.22
CA VAL A 66 -3.84 -11.35 4.99
C VAL A 66 -4.76 -12.46 4.47
N GLU A 67 -5.23 -13.34 5.35
CA GLU A 67 -6.18 -14.37 4.94
C GLU A 67 -7.54 -13.80 4.54
N PHE A 68 -7.97 -12.71 5.19
CA PHE A 68 -9.18 -11.98 4.82
C PHE A 68 -9.06 -11.35 3.43
N SER A 69 -7.95 -10.67 3.12
CA SER A 69 -7.73 -10.07 1.80
C SER A 69 -7.67 -11.13 0.70
N ARG A 70 -6.93 -12.24 0.92
CA ARG A 70 -6.91 -13.37 -0.01
C ARG A 70 -8.31 -13.93 -0.26
N LYS A 71 -9.12 -14.14 0.80
CA LYS A 71 -10.50 -14.63 0.64
C LYS A 71 -11.39 -13.66 -0.13
N ASN A 72 -11.26 -12.35 0.11
CA ASN A 72 -12.04 -11.34 -0.60
C ASN A 72 -11.71 -11.34 -2.09
N VAL A 73 -10.42 -11.32 -2.44
CA VAL A 73 -10.00 -11.35 -3.86
C VAL A 73 -10.40 -12.66 -4.51
N LEU A 74 -10.23 -13.81 -3.83
CA LEU A 74 -10.64 -15.12 -4.36
C LEU A 74 -12.15 -15.17 -4.69
N LYS A 75 -12.98 -14.49 -3.89
CA LYS A 75 -14.43 -14.43 -4.08
C LYS A 75 -14.84 -13.53 -5.26
N ASP A 76 -14.11 -12.44 -5.48
CA ASP A 76 -14.43 -11.40 -6.46
C ASP A 76 -13.77 -11.68 -7.83
N HIS A 77 -12.45 -11.85 -7.81
CA HIS A 77 -11.59 -12.05 -8.98
C HIS A 77 -10.52 -13.11 -8.67
N PRO A 78 -10.86 -14.41 -8.66
CA PRO A 78 -9.92 -15.48 -8.35
C PRO A 78 -8.68 -15.46 -9.26
N GLU A 79 -8.82 -15.00 -10.50
CA GLU A 79 -7.74 -14.85 -11.48
C GLU A 79 -6.70 -13.78 -11.12
N PHE A 80 -7.02 -12.89 -10.17
CA PHE A 80 -6.08 -11.87 -9.70
C PHE A 80 -5.05 -12.45 -8.74
N LEU A 81 -5.40 -13.50 -7.98
CA LEU A 81 -4.47 -14.15 -7.06
C LEU A 81 -3.57 -15.11 -7.81
N LYS A 82 -2.25 -15.02 -7.58
CA LYS A 82 -1.28 -15.95 -8.17
C LYS A 82 -0.30 -16.48 -7.13
N GLU A 83 -0.21 -17.81 -7.05
CA GLU A 83 0.58 -18.53 -6.05
C GLU A 83 2.04 -18.79 -6.51
N SER A 84 2.38 -18.64 -7.80
CA SER A 84 3.74 -18.90 -8.32
C SER A 84 4.07 -18.18 -9.63
N ASN A 85 5.35 -17.81 -9.81
CA ASN A 85 6.17 -17.44 -11.01
C ASN A 85 5.55 -16.78 -12.26
N ASP A 86 4.29 -16.37 -12.24
CA ASP A 86 3.60 -15.83 -13.40
C ASP A 86 3.93 -14.36 -13.69
N GLU A 87 3.67 -13.98 -14.95
CA GLU A 87 3.94 -12.67 -15.53
C GLU A 87 3.07 -11.53 -14.96
N GLY A 88 2.20 -11.76 -13.96
CA GLY A 88 1.41 -10.72 -13.29
C GLY A 88 0.41 -11.28 -12.27
N GLY A 89 0.02 -10.48 -11.27
CA GLY A 89 -0.95 -10.89 -10.25
C GLY A 89 -0.81 -10.13 -8.92
N ILE A 90 -1.67 -10.47 -7.96
CA ILE A 90 -1.65 -9.98 -6.58
C ILE A 90 -1.06 -11.06 -5.66
N LYS A 91 -0.12 -10.67 -4.80
CA LYS A 91 0.41 -11.49 -3.72
C LYS A 91 0.26 -10.76 -2.39
N PHE A 92 -0.41 -11.38 -1.43
CA PHE A 92 -0.50 -10.88 -0.06
C PHE A 92 0.51 -11.58 0.84
N LEU A 93 1.23 -10.82 1.66
CA LEU A 93 2.28 -11.33 2.52
C LEU A 93 2.12 -10.80 3.95
N VAL A 94 2.40 -11.69 4.91
CA VAL A 94 2.53 -11.28 6.31
C VAL A 94 3.90 -10.63 6.51
N GLY A 95 3.94 -9.40 7.00
CA GLY A 95 5.21 -8.72 7.25
C GLY A 95 5.07 -7.32 7.84
N ASP A 96 6.19 -6.79 8.34
CA ASP A 96 6.26 -5.39 8.80
C ASP A 96 6.38 -4.46 7.59
N GLY A 97 5.25 -3.83 7.25
CA GLY A 97 5.14 -2.89 6.13
C GLY A 97 6.08 -1.69 6.21
N ARG A 98 6.56 -1.31 7.42
CA ARG A 98 7.55 -0.23 7.58
C ARG A 98 8.89 -0.58 6.92
N LYS A 99 9.16 -1.87 6.72
CA LYS A 99 10.37 -2.38 6.04
C LYS A 99 10.19 -2.62 4.55
N GLY A 100 8.99 -2.36 4.01
CA GLY A 100 8.63 -2.67 2.63
C GLY A 100 8.77 -4.16 2.31
N LEU A 101 9.17 -4.47 1.09
CA LEU A 101 9.36 -5.83 0.59
C LEU A 101 10.62 -5.89 -0.30
N LYS A 102 11.79 -5.87 0.34
CA LYS A 102 13.11 -5.76 -0.33
C LYS A 102 13.34 -6.82 -1.41
N SER A 103 12.86 -8.05 -1.19
CA SER A 103 12.99 -9.17 -2.13
C SER A 103 12.30 -8.94 -3.48
N GLU A 104 11.29 -8.08 -3.51
CA GLU A 104 10.51 -7.76 -4.71
C GLU A 104 10.76 -6.32 -5.18
N SER A 105 11.60 -5.56 -4.48
CA SER A 105 11.99 -4.22 -4.90
C SER A 105 12.77 -4.27 -6.23
N PRO A 106 12.80 -3.17 -7.01
CA PRO A 106 12.10 -1.90 -6.78
C PRO A 106 10.64 -1.88 -7.27
N PHE A 107 9.88 -0.88 -6.81
CA PHE A 107 8.46 -0.64 -7.11
C PHE A 107 8.24 0.67 -7.86
N ASP A 108 7.37 0.67 -8.87
CA ASP A 108 6.97 1.89 -9.60
C ASP A 108 6.04 2.77 -8.77
N ALA A 109 5.23 2.14 -7.92
CA ALA A 109 4.25 2.78 -7.06
C ALA A 109 4.23 2.13 -5.68
N ILE A 110 4.23 2.95 -4.62
CA ILE A 110 4.07 2.51 -3.24
C ILE A 110 2.90 3.26 -2.61
N HIS A 111 1.92 2.53 -2.09
CA HIS A 111 0.85 3.07 -1.27
C HIS A 111 1.02 2.60 0.17
N VAL A 112 0.73 3.48 1.12
CA VAL A 112 0.72 3.15 2.54
C VAL A 112 -0.64 3.54 3.13
N GLY A 113 -1.41 2.52 3.52
CA GLY A 113 -2.77 2.65 4.08
C GLY A 113 -2.83 2.98 5.57
N ALA A 114 -1.74 3.47 6.17
CA ALA A 114 -1.64 3.81 7.58
C ALA A 114 -0.65 4.96 7.81
N ALA A 115 -0.87 5.77 8.85
CA ALA A 115 -0.10 6.97 9.11
C ALA A 115 1.27 6.66 9.73
N ALA A 116 2.35 7.07 9.06
CA ALA A 116 3.69 6.95 9.59
C ALA A 116 4.05 8.14 10.48
N SER A 117 4.52 7.84 11.70
CA SER A 117 5.08 8.83 12.63
C SER A 117 6.54 9.21 12.30
N GLN A 118 7.23 8.37 11.52
CA GLN A 118 8.62 8.55 11.15
C GLN A 118 8.79 8.63 9.63
N PHE A 119 9.90 9.22 9.19
CA PHE A 119 10.25 9.30 7.78
C PHE A 119 10.44 7.89 7.18
N PRO A 120 9.72 7.52 6.10
CA PRO A 120 9.69 6.16 5.57
C PRO A 120 10.89 5.85 4.65
N GLN A 121 12.12 5.95 5.16
CA GLN A 121 13.35 5.76 4.36
C GLN A 121 13.39 4.37 3.69
N ASP A 122 13.08 3.30 4.44
CA ASP A 122 13.07 1.92 3.92
C ASP A 122 12.15 1.76 2.69
N LEU A 123 11.04 2.51 2.62
CA LEU A 123 10.11 2.50 1.48
C LEU A 123 10.62 3.36 0.32
N LEU A 124 11.17 4.55 0.61
CA LEU A 124 11.77 5.41 -0.42
C LEU A 124 12.93 4.74 -1.13
N ASP A 125 13.75 3.96 -0.41
CA ASP A 125 14.86 3.20 -1.00
C ASP A 125 14.39 2.13 -1.98
N GLN A 126 13.18 1.61 -1.80
CA GLN A 126 12.57 0.59 -2.65
C GLN A 126 11.77 1.17 -3.82
N LEU A 127 11.68 2.50 -3.93
CA LEU A 127 10.98 3.17 -5.02
C LEU A 127 11.85 3.26 -6.28
N ASN A 128 11.29 2.93 -7.45
CA ASN A 128 11.94 3.09 -8.74
C ASN A 128 12.25 4.54 -9.07
N SER A 129 13.16 4.73 -10.03
CA SER A 129 13.44 6.01 -10.69
C SER A 129 13.07 5.88 -12.17
N PRO A 130 11.90 6.38 -12.63
CA PRO A 130 10.93 7.16 -11.89
C PRO A 130 9.97 6.31 -11.04
N GLY A 131 9.40 6.89 -9.98
CA GLY A 131 8.41 6.22 -9.12
C GLY A 131 7.67 7.16 -8.17
N VAL A 132 6.54 6.71 -7.63
CA VAL A 132 5.69 7.49 -6.69
C VAL A 132 5.40 6.74 -5.40
N MET A 133 5.38 7.45 -4.28
CA MET A 133 4.84 6.96 -3.02
C MET A 133 3.75 7.88 -2.47
N ILE A 134 2.63 7.31 -2.06
CA ILE A 134 1.55 7.98 -1.32
C ILE A 134 1.49 7.42 0.09
N ILE A 135 1.63 8.29 1.09
CA ILE A 135 1.69 7.91 2.50
C ILE A 135 1.09 9.01 3.39
N PRO A 136 0.20 8.68 4.35
CA PRO A 136 -0.15 9.60 5.42
C PRO A 136 1.02 9.76 6.41
N VAL A 137 1.35 10.99 6.77
CA VAL A 137 2.43 11.31 7.72
C VAL A 137 1.88 12.20 8.83
N GLY A 138 2.15 11.80 10.07
CA GLY A 138 1.72 12.48 11.29
C GLY A 138 1.61 11.50 12.45
N ASN A 139 1.69 12.00 13.69
CA ASN A 139 1.53 11.16 14.87
C ASN A 139 0.05 10.81 15.11
N SER A 140 -0.18 9.77 15.92
CA SER A 140 -1.53 9.44 16.38
C SER A 140 -2.07 10.58 17.27
N GLY A 141 -3.29 11.04 17.00
CA GLY A 141 -3.91 12.15 17.74
C GLY A 141 -3.46 13.55 17.34
N GLU A 142 -2.55 13.68 16.37
CA GLU A 142 -2.11 14.96 15.79
C GLU A 142 -2.62 15.13 14.35
N ASP A 143 -2.42 16.31 13.76
CA ASP A 143 -2.70 16.55 12.34
C ASP A 143 -1.86 15.62 11.45
N GLN A 144 -2.54 14.87 10.59
CA GLN A 144 -1.89 14.02 9.58
C GLN A 144 -2.10 14.61 8.20
N TYR A 145 -1.10 14.50 7.35
CA TYR A 145 -1.16 14.91 5.94
C TYR A 145 -0.93 13.71 5.04
N LEU A 146 -1.73 13.60 3.98
CA LEU A 146 -1.42 12.69 2.89
C LEU A 146 -0.30 13.31 2.05
N VAL A 147 0.81 12.61 1.93
CA VAL A 147 2.03 13.10 1.29
C VAL A 147 2.32 12.29 0.03
N LYS A 148 2.64 13.00 -1.05
CA LYS A 148 3.21 12.42 -2.27
C LYS A 148 4.72 12.61 -2.27
N TYR A 149 5.44 11.50 -2.41
CA TYR A 149 6.85 11.51 -2.76
C TYR A 149 7.01 11.06 -4.22
N GLU A 150 7.73 11.82 -5.02
CA GLU A 150 8.04 11.43 -6.40
C GLU A 150 9.55 11.36 -6.57
N LYS A 151 10.03 10.23 -7.08
CA LYS A 151 11.43 10.04 -7.47
C LYS A 151 11.52 10.18 -8.98
N ASP A 152 12.32 11.13 -9.45
CA ASP A 152 12.50 11.34 -10.89
C ASP A 152 13.57 10.41 -11.48
N LYS A 153 13.79 10.52 -12.80
CA LYS A 153 14.78 9.71 -13.52
C LYS A 153 16.23 9.95 -13.06
N SER A 154 16.50 11.07 -12.40
CA SER A 154 17.81 11.40 -11.80
C SER A 154 17.93 10.94 -10.34
N ALA A 155 16.96 10.15 -9.86
CA ALA A 155 16.83 9.71 -8.47
C ALA A 155 16.59 10.85 -7.45
N LYS A 156 16.26 12.06 -7.93
CA LYS A 156 15.90 13.17 -7.04
C LYS A 156 14.49 12.95 -6.53
N VAL A 157 14.32 13.09 -5.21
CA VAL A 157 13.03 12.96 -4.53
C VAL A 157 12.42 14.34 -4.31
N THR A 158 11.17 14.53 -4.71
CA THR A 158 10.33 15.67 -4.32
C THR A 158 9.23 15.22 -3.38
N LYS A 159 8.80 16.12 -2.49
CA LYS A 159 7.73 15.89 -1.52
C LYS A 159 6.65 16.95 -1.71
N LYS A 160 5.37 16.53 -1.70
CA LYS A 160 4.21 17.42 -1.72
C LYS A 160 3.16 16.95 -0.71
N ASN A 161 2.71 17.86 0.16
CA ASN A 161 1.52 17.61 0.98
C ASN A 161 0.28 17.81 0.09
N LEU A 162 -0.60 16.81 0.05
CA LEU A 162 -1.79 16.80 -0.80
C LEU A 162 -2.99 17.38 -0.05
N MET A 163 -3.29 16.84 1.14
CA MET A 163 -4.41 17.27 1.98
C MET A 163 -4.25 16.76 3.42
N GLY A 164 -5.00 17.34 4.35
CA GLY A 164 -5.16 16.79 5.71
C GLY A 164 -6.01 15.52 5.68
N VAL A 165 -5.66 14.53 6.51
CA VAL A 165 -6.33 13.22 6.59
C VAL A 165 -6.34 12.69 8.01
N MET A 166 -7.05 11.58 8.23
CA MET A 166 -7.03 10.83 9.48
C MET A 166 -7.00 9.33 9.16
N TYR A 167 -5.87 8.69 9.44
CA TYR A 167 -5.59 7.28 9.19
C TYR A 167 -5.24 6.57 10.51
N VAL A 168 -5.46 5.27 10.51
CA VAL A 168 -4.94 4.37 11.56
C VAL A 168 -3.41 4.43 11.58
N PRO A 169 -2.75 4.27 12.74
CA PRO A 169 -1.30 4.38 12.83
C PRO A 169 -0.59 3.21 12.15
N LEU A 170 0.50 3.50 11.43
CA LEU A 170 1.45 2.51 10.92
C LEU A 170 2.38 2.12 12.07
N THR A 171 1.98 1.09 12.82
CA THR A 171 2.62 0.72 14.08
C THR A 171 3.04 -0.77 14.13
N SER A 172 3.57 -1.22 15.27
CA SER A 172 3.81 -2.62 15.56
C SER A 172 2.50 -3.40 15.68
N LYS A 173 2.53 -4.69 15.31
CA LYS A 173 1.42 -5.62 15.52
C LYS A 173 0.92 -5.62 16.96
N GLN A 174 1.84 -5.50 17.92
CA GLN A 174 1.51 -5.48 19.33
C GLN A 174 0.66 -4.24 19.66
N GLU A 175 1.12 -3.04 19.34
CA GLU A 175 0.38 -1.80 19.62
C GLU A 175 -1.04 -1.84 19.01
N GLN A 176 -1.18 -2.26 17.74
CA GLN A 176 -2.49 -2.33 17.09
C GLN A 176 -3.47 -3.29 17.79
N LEU A 177 -2.99 -4.39 18.35
CA LEU A 177 -3.84 -5.39 19.00
C LEU A 177 -4.08 -5.10 20.49
N PHE A 178 -3.17 -4.38 21.16
CA PHE A 178 -3.22 -4.13 22.60
C PHE A 178 -3.81 -2.77 23.01
N GLU A 179 -3.89 -1.77 22.14
CA GLU A 179 -4.54 -0.47 22.45
C GLU A 179 -6.09 -0.55 22.49
N ARG A 180 -6.64 -1.52 23.21
CA ARG A 180 -8.08 -1.63 23.49
C ARG A 180 -8.37 -1.81 24.97
#